data_AF-A0A920JGZ2-F1
#
_entry.id   AF-A0A920JGZ2-F1
#
_cell.length_a   1.000
_cell.length_b   1.000
_cell.length_c   1.000
_cell.angle_alpha   90.00
_cell.angle_beta   90.00
_cell.angle_gamma   90.00
#
_symmetry.space_group_name_H-M   'P 1'
#
loop_
_entity.id
_entity.type
_entity.pdbx_description
1 polymer ?
#
loop_
_entity_poly.entity_id
_entity_poly.type
_entity_poly.pdbx_seq_one_letter_code
_entity_poly.pdbx_strand_id
1 'polypeptide(L)' 'MGSVCSLYLTNAGVGKMNLVDYDTVDETNLPRQVIYKPNQVGMNKALAAKATLADFNPEVNITAYDERMMGMIYKI' A
#
# COMPACT_ATOMS: atom_id res chain seq x y z
N MET A 1 10.61 1.42 -0.65
CA MET A 1 10.59 1.11 -2.11
C MET A 1 9.18 0.76 -2.58
N GLY A 2 8.46 -0.18 -1.95
CA GLY A 2 7.09 -0.54 -2.33
C GLY A 2 6.14 0.66 -2.52
N SER A 3 6.21 1.65 -1.63
CA SER A 3 5.41 2.88 -1.70
C SER A 3 5.55 3.69 -3.00
N VAL A 4 6.78 3.85 -3.50
CA VAL A 4 7.04 4.61 -4.72
C VAL A 4 6.58 3.81 -5.94
N CYS A 5 6.87 2.50 -5.97
CA CYS A 5 6.44 1.62 -7.05
C CYS A 5 4.91 1.56 -7.16
N SER A 6 4.21 1.40 -6.05
CA SER A 6 2.74 1.33 -6.03
C SER A 6 2.12 2.65 -6.51
N LEU A 7 2.72 3.80 -6.19
CA LEU A 7 2.26 5.10 -6.66
C LEU A 7 2.37 5.23 -8.19
N TYR A 8 3.53 4.90 -8.74
CA TYR A 8 3.73 4.97 -10.20
C TYR A 8 2.86 3.98 -10.97
N LEU A 9 2.73 2.74 -10.49
CA LEU A 9 1.85 1.74 -11.11
C LEU A 9 0.38 2.15 -11.05
N THR A 10 -0.06 2.77 -9.94
CA THR A 10 -1.42 3.28 -9.79
C THR A 10 -1.69 4.41 -10.79
N ASN A 11 -0.78 5.39 -10.90
CA ASN A 11 -0.90 6.48 -11.87
C ASN A 11 -0.82 5.99 -13.33
N ALA A 12 -0.08 4.91 -13.59
CA ALA A 12 -0.01 4.30 -14.92
C ALA A 12 -1.27 3.48 -15.27
N GLY A 13 -2.19 3.27 -14.33
CA GLY A 13 -3.43 2.53 -14.58
C GLY A 13 -3.23 1.01 -14.71
N VAL A 14 -2.41 0.41 -13.85
CA VAL A 14 -2.03 -1.04 -13.88
C VAL A 14 -3.23 -2.03 -13.79
N GLY A 15 -4.46 -1.56 -13.68
CA GLY A 15 -5.67 -2.38 -13.68
C GLY A 15 -5.91 -3.09 -12.35
N LYS A 16 -5.00 -3.99 -11.94
CA LYS A 16 -5.08 -4.72 -10.66
C LYS A 16 -3.74 -4.72 -9.91
N MET A 17 -3.79 -4.50 -8.60
CA MET A 17 -2.63 -4.53 -7.72
C MET A 17 -2.97 -5.20 -6.39
N ASN A 18 -2.07 -6.05 -5.90
CA ASN A 18 -2.12 -6.61 -4.56
C ASN A 18 -1.01 -5.98 -3.73
N LEU A 19 -1.35 -5.44 -2.56
CA LEU A 19 -0.43 -4.89 -1.57
C LEU A 19 -0.37 -5.83 -0.37
N VAL A 20 0.83 -6.22 0.02
CA VAL A 20 1.06 -7.11 1.16
C VAL A 20 2.09 -6.45 2.07
N ASP A 21 1.68 -6.10 3.28
CA ASP A 21 2.56 -5.53 4.30
C ASP A 21 1.95 -5.82 5.68
N TYR A 22 2.73 -6.41 6.57
CA TYR A 22 2.29 -6.80 7.91
C TYR A 22 2.63 -5.74 8.97
N ASP A 23 3.37 -4.70 8.61
CA ASP A 23 3.72 -3.63 9.53
C ASP A 23 2.58 -2.62 9.69
N THR A 24 2.70 -1.83 10.75
CA THR A 24 1.88 -0.65 11.01
C THR A 24 2.61 0.63 10.60
N VAL A 25 1.87 1.65 10.17
CA VAL A 25 2.43 2.98 9.89
C VAL A 25 2.93 3.60 11.19
N ASP A 26 4.21 3.94 11.20
CA ASP A 26 4.89 4.62 12.31
C ASP A 26 5.27 6.05 11.90
N GLU A 27 5.35 6.99 12.86
CA GLU A 27 5.72 8.38 12.59
C GLU A 27 7.05 8.53 11.84
N THR A 28 8.02 7.65 12.13
CA THR A 28 9.33 7.62 11.43
C THR A 28 9.20 7.27 9.95
N ASN A 29 8.05 6.78 9.50
CA ASN A 29 7.80 6.45 8.11
C ASN A 29 7.42 7.69 7.30
N LEU A 30 6.75 8.67 7.90
CA LEU A 30 6.19 9.84 7.22
C LEU A 30 7.22 10.65 6.41
N PRO A 31 8.45 10.91 6.90
CA PRO A 31 9.42 11.70 6.13
C PRO A 31 9.95 11.03 4.85
N ARG A 32 9.79 9.71 4.73
CA ARG A 32 10.40 8.89 3.65
C ARG A 32 9.41 8.08 2.83
N GLN A 33 8.18 7.93 3.31
CA GLN A 33 7.11 7.17 2.65
C GLN A 33 5.91 8.08 2.42
N VAL A 34 5.98 8.85 1.34
CA VAL A 34 5.00 9.89 0.95
C VAL A 34 3.56 9.40 0.76
N ILE A 35 3.34 8.09 0.71
CA ILE A 35 2.01 7.50 0.58
C ILE A 35 1.25 7.46 1.90
N TYR A 36 1.91 7.70 3.04
CA TYR A 36 1.29 7.72 4.36
C TYR A 36 1.06 9.14 4.84
N LYS A 37 -0.09 9.36 5.47
CA LYS A 37 -0.53 10.62 6.05
C LYS A 37 -0.45 10.55 7.58
N PRO A 38 -0.29 11.68 8.31
CA PRO A 38 -0.21 11.67 9.77
C PRO A 38 -1.41 11.00 10.46
N ASN A 39 -2.62 11.14 9.92
CA ASN A 39 -3.82 10.51 10.45
C ASN A 39 -3.91 8.99 10.20
N GLN A 40 -2.93 8.40 9.50
CA GLN A 40 -2.84 6.97 9.25
C GLN A 40 -1.81 6.26 10.17
N VAL A 41 -1.12 7.00 11.04
CA VAL A 41 -0.25 6.39 12.06
C VAL A 41 -1.07 5.42 12.92
N GLY A 42 -0.56 4.21 13.12
CA GLY A 42 -1.29 3.13 13.79
C GLY A 42 -2.16 2.26 12.87
N MET A 43 -2.35 2.62 11.59
CA MET A 43 -3.00 1.75 10.60
C MET A 43 -2.01 0.74 10.00
N ASN A 44 -2.47 -0.44 9.60
CA ASN A 44 -1.66 -1.36 8.79
C ASN A 44 -1.21 -0.67 7.49
N LYS A 45 0.06 -0.88 7.11
CA LYS A 45 0.67 -0.23 5.96
C LYS A 45 -0.01 -0.55 4.63
N ALA A 46 -0.38 -1.81 4.39
CA ALA A 46 -1.08 -2.19 3.15
C ALA A 46 -2.46 -1.53 3.06
N LEU A 47 -3.20 -1.48 4.18
CA LEU A 47 -4.50 -0.81 4.25
C LEU A 47 -4.38 0.70 4.05
N ALA A 48 -3.42 1.34 4.73
CA ALA A 48 -3.15 2.78 4.58
C ALA A 48 -2.74 3.14 3.15
N ALA A 49 -1.86 2.32 2.55
CA ALA A 49 -1.44 2.46 1.17
C ALA A 49 -2.61 2.34 0.19
N LYS A 50 -3.47 1.33 0.35
CA LYS A 50 -4.68 1.17 -0.46
C LYS A 50 -5.59 2.40 -0.37
N ALA A 51 -5.83 2.90 0.84
CA ALA A 51 -6.67 4.09 1.04
C ALA A 51 -6.09 5.30 0.29
N THR A 52 -4.78 5.55 0.42
CA THR A 52 -4.15 6.66 -0.28
C THR A 52 -4.16 6.48 -1.80
N LEU A 53 -3.85 5.28 -2.31
CA LEU A 53 -3.76 5.03 -3.75
C LEU A 53 -5.12 5.06 -4.44
N ALA A 54 -6.20 4.67 -3.75
CA ALA A 54 -7.56 4.82 -4.25
C ALA A 54 -7.95 6.29 -4.46
N ASP A 55 -7.41 7.23 -3.65
CA ASP A 55 -7.58 8.67 -3.88
C ASP A 55 -6.83 9.14 -5.15
N PHE A 56 -5.72 8.49 -5.51
CA PHE A 56 -4.91 8.84 -6.69
C PHE A 56 -5.52 8.35 -7.99
N ASN A 57 -5.93 7.08 -8.06
CA ASN A 57 -6.60 6.53 -9.23
C ASN A 57 -7.65 5.47 -8.80
N PRO A 58 -8.95 5.84 -8.76
CA PRO A 58 -10.00 4.94 -8.33
C PRO A 58 -10.29 3.81 -9.33
N GLU A 59 -9.77 3.86 -10.56
CA GLU A 59 -9.96 2.81 -11.56
C GLU A 59 -9.06 1.59 -11.31
N VAL A 60 -8.00 1.73 -10.53
CA VAL A 60 -7.10 0.63 -10.20
C VAL A 60 -7.71 -0.22 -9.10
N ASN A 61 -7.90 -1.51 -9.36
CA ASN A 61 -8.40 -2.46 -8.39
C ASN A 61 -7.28 -2.88 -7.43
N ILE A 62 -7.28 -2.29 -6.23
CA ILE A 62 -6.27 -2.52 -5.19
C ILE A 62 -6.85 -3.41 -4.08
N THR A 63 -6.21 -4.57 -3.87
CA THR A 63 -6.47 -5.42 -2.70
C THR A 63 -5.29 -5.33 -1.74
N ALA A 64 -5.58 -5.17 -0.45
CA ALA A 64 -4.58 -5.06 0.60
C ALA A 64 -4.69 -6.25 1.55
N TYR A 65 -3.55 -6.83 1.88
CA TYR A 65 -3.41 -7.95 2.81
C TYR A 65 -2.48 -7.50 3.93
N ASP A 66 -2.94 -7.61 5.17
CA ASP A 66 -2.20 -7.26 6.39
C ASP A 66 -1.34 -8.42 6.91
N GLU A 67 -1.08 -9.40 6.03
CA GLU A 67 -0.42 -10.65 6.36
C GLU A 67 1.07 -10.61 6.04
N ARG A 68 1.85 -11.39 6.81
CA ARG A 68 3.25 -11.61 6.47
C ARG A 68 3.32 -12.56 5.28
N MET A 69 3.96 -12.11 4.21
CA MET A 69 4.22 -12.96 3.05
C MET A 69 5.15 -14.11 3.46
N MET A 70 4.59 -15.31 3.57
CA MET A 70 5.32 -16.57 3.65
C MET A 70 5.47 -17.12 2.22
N GLY A 71 6.68 -17.57 1.87
CA GLY A 71 7.01 -18.00 0.51
C GLY A 71 6.08 -19.10 -0.05
N MET A 72 5.97 -19.14 -1.38
CA MET A 72 5.27 -20.11 -2.25
C MET A 72 3.78 -20.47 -1.97
N ILE A 73 3.14 -20.00 -0.88
CA ILE A 73 1.79 -20.47 -0.51
C ILE A 73 0.65 -19.51 -0.92
N TYR A 74 0.93 -18.27 -1.32
CA TYR A 74 -0.14 -17.34 -1.69
C TYR A 74 -0.57 -17.49 -3.16
N LYS A 75 -1.81 -17.96 -3.38
CA LYS A 75 -2.54 -17.78 -4.64
C LYS A 75 -3.13 -16.36 -4.64
N ILE A 76 -2.39 -15.39 -5.16
CA ILE A 76 -2.85 -14.01 -5.37
C ILE A 76 -3.23 -13.76 -6.83
#